data_AF-A0A962U5S0-F1
#
_entry.id   AF-A0A962U5S0-F1
#
_cell.length_a   1.000
_cell.length_b   1.000
_cell.length_c   1.000
_cell.angle_alpha   90.00
_cell.angle_beta   90.00
_cell.angle_gamma   90.00
#
_symmetry.space_group_name_H-M   'P 1'
#
loop_
_entity.id
_entity.type
_entity.pdbx_description
1 polymer ?
#
loop_
_entity_poly.entity_id
_entity_poly.type
_entity_poly.pdbx_seq_one_letter_code
_entity_poly.pdbx_strand_id
1 'polypeptide(L)'
;DPELTRNSDRITIRDFLAGERTNDCLAVVRKRYPEVAHAYDWLSEFAPAQLTGTGACVFAETADRGSAEDLLRRLPSGMDGYVVRGVNRSPLLDGPR
;
A
#
# COMPACT_ATOMS: atom_id res chain seq x y z
N ASP A 1 -13.69 -6.64 -15.28
CA ASP A 1 -12.47 -7.34 -15.72
C ASP A 1 -12.65 -8.83 -15.46
N PRO A 2 -12.67 -9.70 -16.49
CA PRO A 2 -12.84 -11.15 -16.31
C PRO A 2 -11.75 -11.79 -15.44
N GLU A 3 -10.58 -11.17 -15.33
CA GLU A 3 -9.44 -11.68 -14.55
C GLU A 3 -9.51 -11.25 -13.07
N LEU A 4 -10.40 -10.31 -12.71
CA LEU A 4 -10.61 -9.91 -11.32
C LEU A 4 -11.56 -10.90 -10.64
N THR A 5 -10.98 -11.96 -10.07
CA THR A 5 -11.73 -12.99 -9.36
C THR A 5 -11.79 -12.69 -7.86
N ARG A 6 -13.00 -12.63 -7.28
CA ARG A 6 -13.21 -12.45 -5.83
C ARG A 6 -13.22 -13.80 -5.11
N ASN A 7 -12.20 -14.61 -5.37
CA ASN A 7 -12.13 -15.99 -4.90
C ASN A 7 -11.27 -16.14 -3.64
N SER A 8 -10.99 -15.04 -2.93
CA SER A 8 -10.17 -15.07 -1.72
C SER A 8 -10.89 -15.78 -0.58
N ASP A 9 -10.12 -16.54 0.18
CA ASP A 9 -10.63 -17.24 1.35
C ASP A 9 -11.21 -16.24 2.35
N ARG A 10 -12.24 -16.68 3.06
CA ARG A 10 -12.83 -15.87 4.13
C ARG A 10 -11.89 -15.85 5.32
N ILE A 11 -11.49 -14.65 5.72
CA ILE A 11 -10.65 -14.42 6.90
C ILE A 11 -11.51 -13.90 8.06
N THR A 12 -11.06 -14.12 9.30
CA THR A 12 -11.69 -13.49 10.47
C THR A 12 -11.06 -12.13 10.78
N ILE A 13 -11.70 -11.34 11.65
CA ILE A 13 -11.11 -10.11 12.18
C ILE A 13 -9.77 -10.39 12.88
N ARG A 14 -9.65 -11.55 13.53
CA ARG A 14 -8.41 -11.95 14.22
C ARG A 14 -7.28 -12.18 13.22
N ASP A 15 -7.56 -12.84 12.11
CA ASP A 15 -6.56 -13.12 11.07
C ASP A 15 -6.09 -11.83 10.40
N PHE A 16 -7.02 -10.91 10.13
CA PHE A 16 -6.70 -9.57 9.64
C PHE A 16 -5.76 -8.80 10.60
N LEU A 17 -6.05 -8.83 11.90
CA LEU A 17 -5.21 -8.20 12.92
C LEU A 17 -3.85 -8.93 13.07
N ALA A 18 -3.79 -10.22 12.76
CA ALA A 18 -2.56 -11.00 12.73
C ALA A 18 -1.70 -10.75 11.48
N GLY A 19 -2.22 -10.00 10.49
CA GLY A 19 -1.46 -9.55 9.32
C GLY A 19 -2.00 -10.02 7.98
N GLU A 20 -3.11 -10.76 7.94
CA GLU A 20 -3.70 -11.19 6.67
C GLU A 20 -4.41 -10.03 5.96
N ARG A 21 -3.73 -9.44 4.95
CA ARG A 21 -4.13 -8.17 4.30
C ARG A 21 -4.02 -8.20 2.77
N THR A 22 -4.41 -9.32 2.16
CA THR A 22 -4.36 -9.47 0.70
C THR A 22 -5.38 -8.56 0.01
N ASN A 23 -4.94 -7.89 -1.07
CA ASN A 23 -5.81 -7.11 -1.95
C ASN A 23 -6.00 -7.87 -3.28
N ASP A 24 -7.21 -8.39 -3.54
CA ASP A 24 -7.57 -9.15 -4.74
C ASP A 24 -7.27 -8.41 -6.05
N CYS A 25 -7.23 -7.08 -6.03
CA CYS A 25 -6.96 -6.27 -7.21
C CYS A 25 -5.48 -6.28 -7.61
N LEU A 26 -4.57 -6.61 -6.68
CA LEU A 26 -3.13 -6.47 -6.87
C LEU A 26 -2.63 -7.18 -8.12
N ALA A 27 -2.98 -8.47 -8.28
CA ALA A 27 -2.47 -9.29 -9.38
C ALA A 27 -2.90 -8.72 -10.75
N VAL A 28 -4.17 -8.33 -10.87
CA VAL A 28 -4.72 -7.74 -12.10
C VAL A 28 -4.10 -6.37 -12.39
N VAL A 29 -4.00 -5.51 -11.36
CA VAL A 29 -3.43 -4.17 -11.51
C VAL A 29 -1.97 -4.25 -11.93
N ARG A 30 -1.17 -5.10 -11.28
CA ARG A 30 0.25 -5.30 -11.66
C ARG A 30 0.41 -5.82 -13.08
N LYS A 31 -0.47 -6.72 -13.53
CA LYS A 31 -0.43 -7.27 -14.90
C LYS A 31 -0.71 -6.19 -15.95
N ARG A 32 -1.63 -5.26 -15.67
CA ARG A 32 -2.13 -4.28 -16.65
C ARG A 32 -1.41 -2.95 -16.63
N TYR A 33 -0.84 -2.58 -15.50
CA TYR A 33 -0.19 -1.29 -15.28
C TYR A 33 1.25 -1.53 -14.79
N PRO A 34 2.21 -1.68 -15.73
CA PRO A 34 3.61 -1.96 -15.40
C PRO A 34 4.24 -0.93 -14.47
N GLU A 35 3.80 0.33 -14.52
CA GLU A 35 4.25 1.39 -13.63
C GLU A 35 3.87 1.11 -12.18
N VAL A 36 2.66 0.57 -11.93
CA VAL A 36 2.23 0.14 -10.60
C VAL A 36 3.01 -1.09 -10.15
N ALA A 37 3.27 -2.04 -11.06
CA ALA A 37 4.11 -3.19 -10.75
C ALA A 37 5.53 -2.78 -10.36
N HIS A 38 6.14 -1.86 -11.11
CA HIS A 38 7.48 -1.34 -10.82
C HIS A 38 7.52 -0.62 -9.47
N ALA A 39 6.54 0.24 -9.16
CA ALA A 39 6.45 0.89 -7.86
C ALA A 39 6.26 -0.12 -6.71
N TYR A 40 5.41 -1.14 -6.93
CA TYR A 40 5.19 -2.22 -5.97
C TYR A 40 6.46 -3.03 -5.69
N ASP A 41 7.17 -3.44 -6.74
CA ASP A 41 8.38 -4.25 -6.65
C ASP A 41 9.52 -3.46 -6.01
N TRP A 42 9.73 -2.21 -6.43
CA TRP A 42 10.72 -1.33 -5.82
C TRP A 42 10.46 -1.15 -4.32
N LEU A 43 9.21 -0.91 -3.93
CA LEU A 43 8.88 -0.71 -2.51
C LEU A 43 9.01 -2.03 -1.70
N SER A 44 8.75 -3.17 -2.34
CA SER A 44 8.86 -4.51 -1.74
C SER A 44 10.29 -4.91 -1.39
N GLU A 45 11.31 -4.25 -1.96
CA GLU A 45 12.71 -4.43 -1.57
C GLU A 45 13.01 -3.90 -0.16
N PHE A 46 12.15 -3.02 0.38
CA PHE A 46 12.37 -2.33 1.66
C PHE A 46 11.42 -2.76 2.76
N ALA A 47 10.14 -2.98 2.41
CA ALA A 47 9.10 -3.37 3.35
C ALA A 47 7.95 -4.06 2.60
N PRO A 48 7.09 -4.84 3.29
CA PRO A 48 5.93 -5.48 2.66
C PRO A 48 4.99 -4.45 2.01
N ALA A 49 5.06 -4.33 0.68
CA ALA A 49 4.25 -3.37 -0.08
C ALA A 49 2.83 -3.88 -0.28
N GLN A 50 1.89 -2.95 -0.34
CA GLN A 50 0.46 -3.19 -0.52
C GLN A 50 -0.13 -2.21 -1.53
N LEU A 51 -1.12 -2.66 -2.30
CA LEU A 51 -1.97 -1.79 -3.12
C LEU A 51 -3.10 -1.24 -2.26
N THR A 52 -3.40 0.05 -2.35
CA THR A 52 -4.57 0.63 -1.70
C THR A 52 -5.75 0.78 -2.67
N GLY A 53 -6.96 0.43 -2.22
CA GLY A 53 -8.16 0.41 -3.04
C GLY A 53 -7.99 -0.46 -4.30
N THR A 54 -8.39 0.07 -5.45
CA THR A 54 -8.16 -0.55 -6.77
C THR A 54 -6.93 0.05 -7.47
N GLY A 55 -6.04 0.72 -6.73
CA GLY A 55 -4.89 1.45 -7.28
C GLY A 55 -5.22 2.88 -7.71
N ALA A 56 -4.25 3.63 -8.26
CA ALA A 56 -2.92 3.17 -8.67
C ALA A 56 -1.85 3.18 -7.56
N CYS A 57 -2.13 3.81 -6.41
CA CYS A 57 -1.13 3.98 -5.36
C CYS A 57 -0.78 2.67 -4.64
N VAL A 58 0.50 2.51 -4.32
CA VAL A 58 1.04 1.48 -3.44
C VAL A 58 1.63 2.12 -2.19
N PHE A 59 1.69 1.38 -1.09
CA PHE A 59 2.23 1.85 0.18
C PHE A 59 2.94 0.72 0.92
N ALA A 60 3.82 1.09 1.85
CA ALA A 60 4.43 0.16 2.79
C ALA A 60 4.56 0.83 4.16
N GLU A 61 4.47 0.03 5.21
CA GLU A 61 4.63 0.50 6.59
C GLU A 61 6.12 0.51 6.97
N THR A 62 6.58 1.57 7.63
CA THR A 62 7.93 1.67 8.19
C THR A 62 7.86 1.78 9.72
N ALA A 63 8.96 1.43 10.40
CA ALA A 63 9.03 1.48 11.86
C ALA A 63 8.88 2.91 12.41
N ASP A 64 9.41 3.89 11.69
CA ASP A 64 9.43 5.29 12.09
C ASP A 64 9.48 6.25 10.88
N ARG A 65 9.31 7.54 11.16
CA ARG A 65 9.31 8.61 10.16
C ARG A 65 10.67 8.80 9.48
N GLY A 66 11.78 8.66 10.22
CA GLY A 66 13.13 8.80 9.66
C GLY A 66 13.38 7.75 8.59
N SER A 67 13.06 6.49 8.90
CA SER A 67 13.11 5.38 7.94
C SER A 67 12.25 5.63 6.69
N ALA A 68 11.06 6.22 6.84
CA ALA A 68 10.20 6.58 5.71
C ALA A 68 10.78 7.71 4.85
N GLU A 69 11.36 8.73 5.48
CA GLU A 69 12.01 9.86 4.79
C GLU A 69 13.28 9.43 4.05
N ASP A 70 14.06 8.52 4.64
CA ASP A 70 15.21 7.89 3.99
C ASP A 70 14.79 7.12 2.73
N LEU A 71 13.70 6.36 2.82
CA LEU A 71 13.16 5.63 1.70
C LEU A 71 12.66 6.58 0.59
N LEU A 72 11.95 7.65 0.96
CA LEU A 72 11.47 8.66 0.01
C LEU A 72 12.63 9.36 -0.71
N ARG A 73 13.75 9.63 -0.03
CA ARG A 73 14.96 10.20 -0.66
C ARG A 73 15.58 9.29 -1.73
N ARG A 74 15.33 7.98 -1.68
CA ARG A 74 15.85 6.98 -2.61
C ARG A 74 14.89 6.70 -3.77
N LEU A 75 13.76 7.40 -3.82
CA LEU A 75 12.71 7.17 -4.81
C LEU A 75 13.27 7.33 -6.24
N PRO A 76 13.05 6.37 -7.14
CA PRO A 76 13.50 6.46 -8.52
C PRO A 76 12.88 7.65 -9.25
N SER A 77 13.61 8.19 -10.24
CA SER A 77 13.06 9.20 -11.14
C SER A 77 11.83 8.66 -11.86
N GLY A 78 10.75 9.45 -11.90
CA GLY A 78 9.49 9.06 -12.55
C GLY A 78 8.45 8.42 -11.62
N MET A 79 8.74 8.33 -10.32
CA MET A 79 7.75 8.01 -9.29
C MET A 79 7.50 9.23 -8.40
N ASP A 80 6.26 9.36 -7.94
CA ASP A 80 5.87 10.34 -6.92
C ASP A 80 5.57 9.62 -5.61
N GLY A 81 5.99 10.22 -4.48
CA GLY A 81 5.84 9.62 -3.16
C GLY A 81 5.71 10.65 -2.05
N TYR A 82 5.06 10.25 -0.96
CA TYR A 82 4.86 11.08 0.22
C TYR A 82 5.03 10.24 1.48
N VAL A 83 5.60 10.84 2.53
CA VAL A 83 5.58 10.26 3.87
C VAL A 83 4.32 10.72 4.60
N VAL A 84 3.54 9.77 5.11
CA VAL A 84 2.31 10.03 5.85
C VAL A 84 2.29 9.23 7.15
N ARG A 85 1.49 9.68 8.11
CA ARG A 85 1.20 8.94 9.35
C ARG A 85 -0.25 8.47 9.32
N GLY A 86 -0.45 7.15 9.35
CA GLY A 86 -1.77 6.56 9.55
C GLY A 86 -2.33 6.92 10.94
N VAL A 87 -3.61 7.29 11.00
CA VAL A 87 -4.31 7.62 12.25
C VAL A 87 -5.64 6.89 12.32
N ASN A 88 -5.98 6.37 13.50
CA ASN A 88 -7.24 5.65 13.73
C ASN A 88 -8.44 6.59 13.93
N ARG A 89 -8.18 7.88 14.15
CA ARG A 89 -9.19 8.91 14.30
C ARG A 89 -9.03 9.91 13.18
N SER A 90 -10.13 10.18 12.46
CA SER A 90 -10.13 11.13 11.36
C SER A 90 -9.79 12.54 11.88
N PRO A 91 -8.78 13.23 11.31
CA PRO A 91 -8.45 14.61 11.69
C PRO A 91 -9.62 15.59 11.56
N LEU A 92 -10.62 15.29 10.70
CA LEU A 92 -11.83 16.09 10.55
C LEU A 92 -12.63 16.19 11.86
N LEU A 93 -12.55 15.19 12.73
CA LEU A 93 -13.28 15.11 13.99
C LEU A 93 -12.60 15.85 15.15
N ASP A 94 -11.37 16.33 14.94
CA ASP A 94 -10.56 16.98 15.98
C ASP A 94 -10.64 18.51 15.91
N GLY A 95 -11.46 19.06 15.00
CA GLY A 95 -11.59 20.50 14.76
C GLY A 95 -10.38 21.09 14.02
N PRO A 96 -10.42 22.37 13.63
CA PRO A 96 -9.23 23.03 13.09
C PRO A 96 -8.11 23.04 14.13
N ARG A 97 -6.91 22.63 13.71
CA ARG A 97 -5.68 22.82 14.47
C ARG A 97 -5.29 24.29 14.52
#